data_AF-A0A5S3V862-F1
#
_entry.id   AF-A0A5S3V862-F1
#
_cell.length_a   1.000
_cell.length_b   1.000
_cell.length_c   1.000
_cell.angle_alpha   90.00
_cell.angle_beta   90.00
_cell.angle_gamma   90.00
#
_symmetry.space_group_name_H-M   'P 1'
#
loop_
_entity.id
_entity.type
_entity.pdbx_description
1 polymer ?
#
loop_
_entity_poly.entity_id
_entity_poly.type
_entity_poly.pdbx_seq_one_letter_code
_entity_poly.pdbx_strand_id
1 'polypeptide(L)'
;MKKTKYLLTSLPCLLLSTFAQANFDILKDCDPLADTHPSRAKNYIVCLDDNIRNLERTRKTWITKLRLDMDLIEQDTGNSQLLPIIERSFIRQDNYIEDSCRWRYLHQMPNATKAAIIYKKCKIRMLKRHIEDLKHPY
;
A
#
# COMPACT_ATOMS: atom_id res chain seq x y z
N MET A 1 -64.15 26.94 15.22
CA MET A 1 -63.66 25.54 15.33
C MET A 1 -63.08 25.19 13.96
N LYS A 2 -61.79 24.92 13.75
CA LYS A 2 -61.03 23.74 14.22
C LYS A 2 -59.54 24.10 14.30
N LYS A 3 -58.88 23.65 15.37
CA LYS A 3 -57.43 23.76 15.59
C LYS A 3 -56.73 22.60 14.86
N THR A 4 -55.79 22.89 13.97
CA THR A 4 -54.95 21.87 13.34
C THR A 4 -53.72 21.66 14.22
N LYS A 5 -53.56 20.44 14.74
CA LYS A 5 -52.51 20.04 15.68
C LYS A 5 -51.25 19.61 14.92
N TYR A 6 -50.10 20.09 15.39
CA TYR A 6 -48.78 19.62 15.00
C TYR A 6 -48.56 18.18 15.49
N LEU A 7 -47.98 17.33 14.64
CA LEU A 7 -47.39 16.04 15.03
C LEU A 7 -45.95 16.01 14.49
N LEU A 8 -45.01 16.43 15.34
CA LEU A 8 -43.59 16.19 15.17
C LEU A 8 -43.31 14.75 15.62
N THR A 9 -43.19 13.83 14.66
CA THR A 9 -42.69 12.48 14.93
C THR A 9 -41.17 12.50 14.84
N SER A 10 -40.50 12.40 16.00
CA SER A 10 -39.06 12.24 16.15
C SER A 10 -38.61 10.89 15.58
N LEU A 11 -37.78 10.93 14.53
CA LEU A 11 -37.15 9.75 13.94
C LEU A 11 -35.83 9.46 14.70
N PRO A 12 -35.68 8.32 15.40
CA PRO A 12 -34.43 8.00 16.07
C PRO A 12 -33.38 7.59 15.04
N CYS A 13 -32.33 8.40 14.92
CA CYS A 13 -31.17 8.12 14.07
C CYS A 13 -30.33 7.00 14.71
N LEU A 14 -30.49 5.78 14.22
CA LEU A 14 -29.66 4.63 14.58
C LEU A 14 -28.25 4.83 14.00
N LEU A 15 -27.31 5.26 14.84
CA LEU A 15 -25.89 5.31 14.53
C LEU A 15 -25.33 3.88 14.50
N LEU A 16 -25.38 3.23 13.33
CA LEU A 16 -24.61 2.03 13.04
C LEU A 16 -23.14 2.43 12.89
N SER A 17 -22.39 2.29 13.97
CA SER A 17 -20.92 2.33 13.95
C SER A 17 -20.41 1.03 13.33
N THR A 18 -20.25 1.03 12.01
CA THR A 18 -19.49 -0.03 11.33
C THR A 18 -18.01 0.19 11.61
N PHE A 19 -17.47 -0.53 12.60
CA PHE A 19 -16.03 -0.69 12.73
C PHE A 19 -15.54 -1.45 11.49
N ALA A 20 -14.99 -0.73 10.51
CA ALA A 20 -14.29 -1.34 9.40
C ALA A 20 -13.08 -2.11 9.97
N GLN A 21 -13.19 -3.43 10.06
CA GLN A 21 -12.04 -4.29 10.33
C GLN A 21 -11.07 -4.13 9.17
N ALA A 22 -9.97 -3.41 9.40
CA ALA A 22 -8.86 -3.38 8.47
C ALA A 22 -8.34 -4.82 8.34
N ASN A 23 -8.59 -5.45 7.19
CA ASN A 23 -7.94 -6.71 6.87
C ASN A 23 -6.44 -6.47 6.91
N PHE A 24 -5.74 -7.11 7.84
CA PHE A 24 -4.29 -7.19 7.77
C PHE A 24 -3.94 -7.90 6.46
N ASP A 25 -3.17 -7.24 5.59
CA ASP A 25 -2.70 -7.80 4.32
C ASP A 25 -1.71 -8.94 4.61
N ILE A 26 -2.22 -10.15 4.88
CA ILE A 26 -1.41 -11.35 4.99
C ILE A 26 -0.86 -11.66 3.60
N LEU A 27 0.46 -11.65 3.47
CA LEU A 27 1.12 -12.06 2.23
C LEU A 27 0.88 -13.54 2.00
N LYS A 28 0.55 -13.90 0.76
CA LYS A 28 0.45 -15.29 0.34
C LYS A 28 1.82 -15.93 0.44
N ASP A 29 1.86 -17.15 0.96
CA ASP A 29 3.03 -18.00 0.80
C ASP A 29 3.13 -18.40 -0.67
N CYS A 30 4.24 -18.06 -1.31
CA CYS A 30 4.46 -18.39 -2.71
C CYS A 30 5.49 -19.50 -2.76
N ASP A 31 5.03 -20.73 -3.01
CA ASP A 31 5.89 -21.91 -3.11
C ASP A 31 7.03 -21.68 -4.10
N PRO A 32 8.31 -21.79 -3.66
CA PRO A 32 9.44 -21.66 -4.56
C PRO A 32 9.36 -22.68 -5.70
N LEU A 33 9.71 -22.24 -6.91
CA LEU A 33 9.78 -23.14 -8.06
C LEU A 33 10.81 -24.25 -7.82
N ALA A 34 10.33 -25.49 -7.70
CA ALA A 34 11.18 -26.69 -7.66
C ALA A 34 11.70 -27.09 -9.04
N ASP A 35 11.05 -26.66 -10.13
CA ASP A 35 11.49 -26.89 -11.51
C ASP A 35 10.97 -25.82 -12.48
N THR A 36 11.34 -25.98 -13.76
CA THR A 36 11.11 -25.01 -14.83
C THR A 36 9.80 -25.22 -15.59
N HIS A 37 8.84 -25.99 -15.08
CA HIS A 37 7.59 -26.23 -15.80
C HIS A 37 6.82 -24.91 -16.03
N PRO A 38 6.44 -24.57 -17.27
CA PRO A 38 5.88 -23.24 -17.59
C PRO A 38 4.64 -22.85 -16.78
N SER A 39 3.74 -23.80 -16.48
CA SER A 39 2.55 -23.52 -15.67
C SER A 39 2.87 -23.18 -14.22
N ARG A 40 3.87 -23.85 -13.62
CA ARG A 40 4.33 -23.54 -12.25
C ARG A 40 4.99 -22.17 -12.22
N ALA A 41 5.85 -21.87 -13.19
CA ALA A 41 6.46 -20.55 -13.32
C ALA A 41 5.41 -19.43 -13.42
N LYS A 42 4.36 -19.64 -14.21
CA LYS A 42 3.22 -18.71 -14.31
C LYS A 42 2.52 -18.53 -12.97
N ASN A 43 2.12 -19.61 -12.30
CA ASN A 43 1.43 -19.55 -11.02
C ASN A 43 2.25 -18.83 -9.94
N TYR A 44 3.56 -19.11 -9.90
CA TYR A 44 4.48 -18.46 -9.00
C TYR A 44 4.57 -16.95 -9.26
N ILE A 45 4.71 -16.55 -10.53
CA ILE A 45 4.72 -15.13 -10.92
C ILE A 45 3.43 -14.42 -10.50
N VAL A 46 2.28 -15.04 -10.73
CA VAL A 46 0.97 -14.49 -10.31
C VAL A 46 0.87 -14.33 -8.80
N CYS A 47 1.35 -15.31 -8.02
CA CYS A 47 1.40 -15.20 -6.57
C CYS A 47 2.26 -14.00 -6.12
N LEU A 48 3.42 -13.78 -6.75
CA LEU A 48 4.26 -12.63 -6.44
C LEU A 48 3.58 -11.31 -6.81
N ASP A 49 2.81 -11.25 -7.89
CA ASP A 49 2.02 -10.07 -8.26
C ASP A 49 0.94 -9.74 -7.23
N ASP A 50 0.25 -10.75 -6.69
CA ASP A 50 -0.70 -10.56 -5.61
C ASP A 50 -0.04 -9.97 -4.36
N ASN A 51 1.14 -10.47 -4.00
CA ASN A 51 1.91 -9.93 -2.88
C ASN A 51 2.38 -8.49 -3.13
N ILE A 52 2.75 -8.13 -4.35
CA ILE A 52 3.09 -6.74 -4.71
C ILE A 52 1.86 -5.84 -4.52
N ARG A 53 0.70 -6.24 -5.06
CA ARG A 53 -0.54 -5.44 -4.94
C ARG A 53 -0.94 -5.22 -3.49
N ASN A 54 -0.86 -6.26 -2.65
CA ASN A 54 -1.15 -6.16 -1.22
C ASN A 54 -0.16 -5.21 -0.51
N LEU A 55 1.14 -5.33 -0.80
CA LEU A 55 2.15 -4.43 -0.23
C LEU A 55 1.97 -2.99 -0.70
N GLU A 56 1.64 -2.74 -1.96
CA GLU A 56 1.35 -1.40 -2.47
C GLU A 56 0.14 -0.77 -1.77
N ARG A 57 -0.92 -1.56 -1.52
CA ARG A 57 -2.09 -1.13 -0.74
C ARG A 57 -1.71 -0.77 0.68
N THR A 58 -1.01 -1.67 1.38
CA THR A 58 -0.51 -1.42 2.75
C THR A 58 0.36 -0.16 2.79
N ARG A 59 1.32 -0.02 1.86
CA ARG A 59 2.19 1.16 1.77
C ARG A 59 1.38 2.44 1.57
N LYS A 60 0.37 2.42 0.69
CA LYS A 60 -0.51 3.57 0.47
C LYS A 60 -1.23 3.99 1.74
N THR A 61 -1.73 3.04 2.53
CA THR A 61 -2.35 3.33 3.84
C THR A 61 -1.39 4.07 4.76
N TRP A 62 -0.14 3.62 4.87
CA TRP A 62 0.86 4.27 5.73
C TRP A 62 1.29 5.64 5.19
N ILE A 63 1.44 5.81 3.88
CA ILE A 63 1.69 7.12 3.26
C ILE A 63 0.53 8.08 3.56
N THR A 64 -0.71 7.63 3.44
CA THR A 64 -1.89 8.45 3.76
C THR A 64 -1.89 8.84 5.23
N LYS A 65 -1.61 7.91 6.15
CA LYS A 65 -1.48 8.22 7.58
C LYS A 65 -0.44 9.31 7.80
N LEU A 66 0.76 9.15 7.24
CA LEU A 66 1.85 10.10 7.43
C LEU A 66 1.54 11.49 6.86
N ARG A 67 0.80 11.58 5.74
CA ARG A 67 0.29 12.87 5.24
C ARG A 67 -0.64 13.56 6.24
N LEU A 68 -1.60 12.81 6.80
CA LEU A 68 -2.51 13.34 7.82
C LEU A 68 -1.74 13.81 9.06
N ASP A 69 -0.73 13.04 9.48
CA ASP A 69 0.14 13.42 10.60
C ASP A 69 0.90 14.73 10.29
N MET A 70 1.38 14.94 9.06
CA MET A 70 2.02 16.20 8.64
C MET A 70 1.05 17.37 8.62
N ASP A 71 -0.18 17.17 8.13
CA ASP A 71 -1.21 18.21 8.09
C ASP A 71 -1.55 18.70 9.51
N LEU A 72 -1.64 17.77 10.48
CA LEU A 72 -1.87 18.10 11.88
C LEU A 72 -0.70 18.90 12.49
N ILE A 73 0.54 18.54 12.16
CA ILE A 73 1.72 19.29 12.61
C ILE A 73 1.73 20.69 12.01
N GLU A 74 1.36 20.86 10.74
CA GLU A 74 1.24 22.18 10.12
C GLU A 74 0.18 23.02 10.82
N GLN A 75 -0.99 22.43 11.14
CA GLN A 75 -2.05 23.13 11.87
C GLN A 75 -1.63 23.56 13.28
N ASP A 76 -0.85 22.73 13.98
CA ASP A 76 -0.40 23.00 15.35
C ASP A 76 0.78 24.00 15.40
N THR A 77 1.74 23.88 14.48
CA THR A 77 3.02 24.60 14.53
C THR A 77 3.18 25.69 13.49
N GLY A 78 2.35 25.70 12.44
CA GLY A 78 2.52 26.53 11.25
C GLY A 78 3.64 26.08 10.30
N ASN A 79 4.27 24.92 10.53
CA ASN A 79 5.38 24.45 9.71
C ASN A 79 4.91 23.79 8.40
N SER A 80 4.64 24.62 7.40
CA SER A 80 4.19 24.20 6.06
C SER A 80 5.27 23.55 5.17
N GLN A 81 6.52 23.44 5.65
CA GLN A 81 7.61 22.90 4.85
C GLN A 81 7.67 21.36 4.87
N LEU A 82 7.10 20.72 5.90
CA LEU A 82 7.24 19.28 6.12
C LEU A 82 6.55 18.44 5.05
N LEU A 83 5.28 18.73 4.75
CA LEU A 83 4.51 17.96 3.77
C LEU A 83 5.16 18.00 2.37
N PRO A 84 5.56 19.15 1.80
CA PRO A 84 6.25 19.17 0.51
C PRO A 84 7.56 18.36 0.48
N ILE A 85 8.31 18.32 1.60
CA ILE A 85 9.54 17.52 1.70
C ILE A 85 9.21 16.02 1.67
N ILE A 86 8.22 15.60 2.46
CA ILE A 86 7.86 14.19 2.57
C ILE A 86 7.26 13.65 1.27
N GLU A 87 6.46 14.45 0.57
CA GLU A 87 5.89 14.06 -0.72
C GLU A 87 6.96 13.85 -1.79
N ARG A 88 7.98 14.73 -1.83
CA ARG A 88 9.14 14.51 -2.71
C ARG A 88 9.90 13.24 -2.34
N SER A 89 9.97 12.89 -1.07
CA SER A 89 10.62 11.65 -0.62
C SER A 89 9.91 10.41 -1.17
N PHE A 90 8.57 10.40 -1.21
CA PHE A 90 7.80 9.27 -1.74
C PHE A 90 8.05 9.06 -3.23
N ILE A 91 8.11 10.14 -4.02
CA ILE A 91 8.41 10.08 -5.45
C ILE A 91 9.83 9.54 -5.68
N ARG A 92 10.81 10.01 -4.90
CA ARG A 92 12.19 9.51 -4.99
C ARG A 92 12.27 8.04 -4.61
N GLN A 93 11.51 7.61 -3.61
CA GLN A 93 11.44 6.21 -3.21
C GLN A 93 10.83 5.33 -4.31
N ASP A 94 9.78 5.79 -5.01
CA ASP A 94 9.20 5.06 -6.14
C ASP A 94 10.22 4.84 -7.26
N ASN A 95 10.93 5.90 -7.65
CA ASN A 95 11.99 5.82 -8.65
C ASN A 95 13.11 4.88 -8.22
N TYR A 96 13.56 4.99 -6.97
CA TYR A 96 14.60 4.11 -6.43
C TYR A 96 14.19 2.63 -6.45
N ILE A 97 12.95 2.31 -6.10
CA ILE A 97 12.42 0.94 -6.16
C ILE A 97 12.41 0.45 -7.61
N GLU A 98 11.87 1.24 -8.53
CA GLU A 98 11.74 0.85 -9.93
C GLU A 98 13.11 0.59 -10.57
N ASP A 99 14.03 1.55 -10.48
CA ASP A 99 15.35 1.43 -11.07
C ASP A 99 16.16 0.29 -10.45
N SER A 100 16.07 0.13 -9.12
CA SER A 100 16.71 -0.97 -8.39
C SER A 100 16.23 -2.34 -8.89
N CYS A 101 14.95 -2.49 -9.19
CA CYS A 101 14.42 -3.77 -9.64
C CYS A 101 14.60 -3.97 -11.15
N ARG A 102 14.56 -2.90 -11.94
CA ARG A 102 14.74 -2.92 -13.39
C ARG A 102 16.15 -3.33 -13.79
N TRP A 103 17.20 -2.81 -13.17
CA TRP A 103 18.56 -3.25 -13.54
C TRP A 103 18.77 -4.75 -13.23
N ARG A 104 18.19 -5.25 -12.14
CA ARG A 104 18.25 -6.68 -11.77
C ARG A 104 17.49 -7.55 -12.76
N TYR A 105 16.36 -7.07 -13.29
CA TYR A 105 15.65 -7.72 -14.39
C TYR A 105 16.57 -7.85 -15.60
N LEU A 106 17.18 -6.74 -16.04
CA LEU A 106 18.03 -6.70 -17.23
C LEU A 106 19.24 -7.63 -17.10
N HIS A 107 19.83 -7.74 -15.91
CA HIS A 107 20.94 -8.67 -15.63
C HIS A 107 20.57 -10.16 -15.84
N GLN A 108 19.29 -10.53 -15.82
CA GLN A 108 18.86 -11.92 -16.01
C GLN A 108 18.45 -12.24 -17.44
N MET A 109 18.41 -11.24 -18.32
CA MET A 109 18.12 -11.46 -19.73
C MET A 109 19.26 -12.28 -20.38
N PRO A 110 18.94 -13.15 -21.37
CA PRO A 110 17.65 -13.30 -22.04
C PRO A 110 16.63 -14.20 -21.33
N ASN A 111 16.91 -14.71 -20.13
CA ASN A 111 15.96 -15.55 -19.39
C ASN A 111 14.82 -14.72 -18.79
N ALA A 112 13.78 -14.47 -19.59
CA ALA A 112 12.64 -13.64 -19.22
C ALA A 112 11.90 -14.13 -17.97
N THR A 113 11.73 -15.44 -17.80
CA THR A 113 11.08 -16.02 -16.61
C THR A 113 11.85 -15.71 -15.35
N LYS A 114 13.18 -15.92 -15.36
CA LYS A 114 14.05 -15.62 -14.22
C LYS A 114 14.11 -14.12 -13.95
N ALA A 115 14.17 -13.30 -15.01
CA ALA A 115 14.14 -11.85 -14.93
C ALA A 115 12.87 -11.34 -14.24
N ALA A 116 11.69 -11.82 -14.66
CA ALA A 116 10.41 -11.45 -14.06
C ALA A 116 10.33 -11.82 -12.57
N ILE A 117 10.79 -13.03 -12.20
CA ILE A 117 10.83 -13.48 -10.81
C ILE A 117 11.74 -12.58 -9.96
N ILE A 118 12.95 -12.27 -10.45
CA ILE A 118 13.91 -11.44 -9.74
C ILE A 118 13.40 -10.00 -9.55
N TYR A 119 12.76 -9.43 -10.58
CA TYR A 119 12.11 -8.12 -10.49
C TYR A 119 11.05 -8.10 -9.39
N LYS A 120 10.14 -9.08 -9.39
CA LYS A 120 9.03 -9.14 -8.42
C LYS A 120 9.51 -9.37 -6.99
N LYS A 121 10.47 -10.28 -6.79
CA LYS A 121 11.12 -10.47 -5.48
C LYS A 121 11.82 -9.20 -5.00
N CYS A 122 12.48 -8.47 -5.90
CA CYS A 122 13.06 -7.17 -5.58
C CYS A 122 12.00 -6.17 -5.11
N LYS A 123 10.89 -6.00 -5.84
CA LYS A 123 9.80 -5.10 -5.47
C LYS A 123 9.22 -5.47 -4.10
N ILE A 124 8.90 -6.74 -3.87
CA ILE A 124 8.40 -7.22 -2.57
C ILE A 124 9.34 -6.83 -1.43
N ARG A 125 10.65 -7.10 -1.58
CA ARG A 125 11.64 -6.75 -0.56
C ARG A 125 11.69 -5.25 -0.29
N MET A 126 11.68 -4.42 -1.34
CA MET A 126 11.81 -2.97 -1.20
C MET A 126 10.53 -2.33 -0.63
N LEU A 127 9.35 -2.80 -1.05
CA LEU A 127 8.08 -2.38 -0.49
C LEU A 127 7.99 -2.74 1.00
N LYS A 128 8.37 -3.96 1.39
CA LYS A 128 8.44 -4.36 2.81
C LYS A 128 9.30 -3.40 3.62
N ARG A 129 10.53 -3.11 3.16
CA ARG A 129 11.43 -2.17 3.87
C ARG A 129 10.80 -0.79 4.03
N HIS A 130 10.28 -0.22 2.95
CA HIS A 130 9.68 1.10 3.02
C HIS A 130 8.42 1.12 3.90
N ILE A 131 7.62 0.06 3.93
CA ILE A 131 6.50 -0.07 4.87
C ILE A 131 7.01 -0.05 6.33
N GLU A 132 8.10 -0.74 6.64
CA GLU A 132 8.67 -0.71 7.99
C GLU A 132 9.20 0.68 8.36
N ASP A 133 9.82 1.40 7.41
CA ASP A 133 10.24 2.79 7.61
C ASP A 133 9.01 3.71 7.86
N LEU A 134 7.92 3.52 7.12
CA LEU A 134 6.69 4.30 7.28
C LEU A 134 5.92 3.99 8.57
N LYS A 135 6.09 2.80 9.15
CA LYS A 135 5.53 2.44 10.46
C LYS A 135 6.23 3.14 11.62
N HIS A 136 7.50 3.49 11.43
CA HIS A 136 8.35 4.12 12.44
C HIS A 136 8.97 5.42 11.88
N PRO A 137 8.15 6.45 11.60
CA PRO A 137 8.64 7.67 10.96
C PRO A 137 9.52 8.55 11.86
N TYR A 138 9.65 8.24 13.16
CA TYR A 138 10.42 8.97 14.18
C TYR A 138 11.18 8.02 15.09
#